data_AF-A0A3L6ZNJ1-F1
#
_entry.id   AF-A0A3L6ZNJ1-F1
#
_cell.length_a   1.000
_cell.length_b   1.000
_cell.length_c   1.000
_cell.angle_alpha   90.00
_cell.angle_beta   90.00
_cell.angle_gamma   90.00
#
_symmetry.space_group_name_H-M   'P 1'
#
loop_
_entity.id
_entity.type
_entity.pdbx_description
1 polymer ?
#
loop_
_entity_poly.entity_id
_entity_poly.type
_entity_poly.pdbx_seq_one_letter_code
_entity_poly.pdbx_strand_id
1 'polypeptide(L)'
;MPVRMIAAKYAVHRGTVPTLVTKDGARLRTSGLSLTGRAHAASLYAEGLTLREVAERLGVDEKTVRNAVVEERGLIRPRGRRPHEARRDSSA
;
A
#
# COMPACT_ATOMS: atom_id res chain seq x y z
N MET A 1 -15.53 12.17 5.24
CA MET A 1 -16.03 11.75 6.57
C MET A 1 -15.45 10.36 6.89
N PRO A 2 -14.79 10.13 8.04
CA PRO A 2 -14.25 8.81 8.39
C PRO A 2 -15.35 7.75 8.55
N VAL A 3 -15.08 6.47 8.20
CA VAL A 3 -16.06 5.36 8.34
C VAL A 3 -16.57 5.23 9.77
N ARG A 4 -15.71 5.48 10.77
CA ARG A 4 -16.11 5.47 12.18
C ARG A 4 -17.17 6.53 12.52
N MET A 5 -17.12 7.69 11.86
CA MET A 5 -18.14 8.72 12.01
C MET A 5 -19.43 8.38 11.29
N ILE A 6 -19.36 7.73 10.12
CA ILE A 6 -20.56 7.24 9.41
C ILE A 6 -21.26 6.18 10.26
N ALA A 7 -20.48 5.23 10.80
CA ALA A 7 -20.97 4.21 11.72
C ALA A 7 -21.68 4.81 12.95
N ALA A 8 -21.07 5.81 13.58
CA ALA A 8 -21.67 6.51 14.72
C ALA A 8 -22.93 7.30 14.33
N LYS A 9 -22.92 8.01 13.19
CA LYS A 9 -24.05 8.83 12.72
C LYS A 9 -25.28 7.98 12.39
N TYR A 10 -25.07 6.81 11.80
CA TYR A 10 -26.15 5.94 11.33
C TYR A 10 -26.41 4.74 12.25
N ALA A 11 -25.79 4.70 13.43
CA ALA A 11 -25.89 3.58 14.39
C ALA A 11 -25.64 2.19 13.76
N VAL A 12 -24.76 2.12 12.77
CA VAL A 12 -24.39 0.88 12.08
C VAL A 12 -22.99 0.45 12.50
N HIS A 13 -22.76 -0.86 12.57
CA HIS A 13 -21.43 -1.37 12.85
C HIS A 13 -20.45 -0.95 11.73
N ARG A 14 -19.25 -0.52 12.10
CA ARG A 14 -18.24 0.00 11.15
C ARG A 14 -17.88 -0.98 10.04
N GLY A 15 -17.98 -2.29 10.29
CA GLY A 15 -17.75 -3.34 9.31
C GLY A 15 -18.90 -3.50 8.29
N THR A 16 -20.10 -3.01 8.62
CA THR A 16 -21.29 -3.08 7.76
C THR A 16 -21.32 -1.95 6.74
N VAL A 17 -20.70 -0.80 7.05
CA VAL A 17 -20.65 0.35 6.14
C VAL A 17 -20.00 0.00 4.79
N PRO A 18 -18.83 -0.67 4.72
CA PRO A 18 -18.28 -1.16 3.45
C PRO A 18 -19.24 -2.05 2.67
N THR A 19 -19.92 -2.99 3.33
CA THR A 19 -20.86 -3.91 2.70
C THR A 19 -22.05 -3.17 2.07
N LEU A 20 -22.59 -2.17 2.78
CA LEU A 20 -23.69 -1.35 2.28
C LEU A 20 -23.25 -0.52 1.06
N VAL A 21 -22.06 0.08 1.12
CA VAL A 21 -21.51 0.89 0.03
C VAL A 21 -21.27 0.04 -1.23
N THR A 22 -20.72 -1.17 -1.08
CA THR A 22 -20.52 -2.09 -2.23
C THR A 22 -21.84 -2.62 -2.78
N LYS A 23 -22.83 -2.89 -1.91
CA LYS A 23 -24.17 -3.32 -2.33
C LYS A 23 -24.90 -2.25 -3.14
N ASP A 24 -24.65 -0.98 -2.84
CA ASP A 24 -25.21 0.18 -3.54
C ASP A 24 -24.42 0.56 -4.82
N GLY A 25 -23.46 -0.27 -5.24
CA GLY A 25 -22.67 -0.06 -6.46
C GLY A 25 -21.60 1.01 -6.35
N ALA A 26 -21.45 1.65 -5.19
CA ALA A 26 -20.42 2.63 -4.95
C ALA A 26 -19.05 1.94 -4.74
N ARG A 27 -18.03 2.43 -5.47
CA ARG A 27 -16.66 1.93 -5.30
C ARG A 27 -16.06 2.49 -4.04
N LEU A 28 -15.79 1.63 -3.06
CA LEU A 28 -14.91 1.97 -1.95
C LEU A 28 -13.55 2.38 -2.51
N ARG A 29 -12.97 3.45 -1.99
CA ARG A 29 -11.55 3.72 -2.21
C ARG A 29 -10.78 2.55 -1.60
N THR A 30 -10.26 1.66 -2.44
CA THR A 30 -9.35 0.61 -1.99
C THR A 30 -8.13 1.31 -1.42
N SER A 31 -7.98 1.26 -0.10
CA SER A 31 -6.75 1.70 0.57
C SER A 31 -5.65 0.71 0.21
N GLY A 32 -4.88 1.03 -0.81
CA GLY A 32 -3.79 0.21 -1.30
C GLY A 32 -3.57 0.37 -2.79
N LEU A 33 -2.44 -0.16 -3.26
CA LEU A 33 -2.14 -0.26 -4.68
C LEU A 33 -3.15 -1.18 -5.37
N SER A 34 -3.53 -0.89 -6.62
CA SER A 34 -4.34 -1.81 -7.45
C SER A 34 -3.62 -3.15 -7.61
N LEU A 35 -4.32 -4.24 -7.96
CA LEU A 35 -3.69 -5.55 -8.18
C LEU A 35 -2.47 -5.46 -9.12
N THR A 36 -2.60 -4.73 -10.22
CA THR A 36 -1.50 -4.46 -11.16
C THR A 36 -0.35 -3.70 -10.51
N GLY A 37 -0.68 -2.70 -9.68
CA GLY A 37 0.32 -1.96 -8.94
C GLY A 37 1.04 -2.83 -7.89
N ARG A 38 0.31 -3.74 -7.20
CA ARG A 38 0.90 -4.67 -6.23
C ARG A 38 1.91 -5.61 -6.87
N ALA A 39 1.54 -6.20 -8.01
CA ALA A 39 2.44 -7.01 -8.81
C ALA A 39 3.67 -6.20 -9.25
N HIS A 40 3.48 -4.96 -9.71
CA HIS A 40 4.58 -4.08 -10.10
C HIS A 40 5.51 -3.74 -8.91
N ALA A 41 4.95 -3.44 -7.73
CA ALA A 41 5.71 -3.22 -6.51
C ALA A 41 6.50 -4.47 -6.07
N ALA A 42 5.89 -5.65 -6.19
CA ALA A 42 6.51 -6.93 -5.85
C ALA A 42 7.61 -7.36 -6.84
N SER A 43 7.52 -6.96 -8.11
CA SER A 43 8.57 -7.14 -9.11
C SER A 43 9.76 -6.23 -8.83
N LEU A 44 9.53 -4.93 -8.63
CA LEU A 44 10.59 -3.97 -8.30
C LEU A 44 11.31 -4.35 -6.98
N TYR A 45 10.58 -4.83 -5.98
CA TYR A 45 11.20 -5.33 -4.75
C TYR A 45 12.04 -6.59 -4.97
N ALA A 46 11.62 -7.50 -5.87
CA ALA A 46 12.38 -8.69 -6.22
C ALA A 46 13.63 -8.37 -7.03
N GLU A 47 13.62 -7.30 -7.83
CA GLU A 47 14.78 -6.75 -8.54
C GLU A 47 15.83 -6.14 -7.60
N GLY A 48 15.53 -6.03 -6.30
CA GLY A 48 16.47 -5.57 -5.27
C GLY A 48 16.29 -4.12 -4.83
N LEU A 49 15.28 -3.42 -5.37
CA LEU A 49 14.92 -2.09 -4.90
C LEU A 49 14.35 -2.15 -3.48
N THR A 50 14.61 -1.10 -2.70
CA THR A 50 14.03 -0.95 -1.37
C THR A 50 12.56 -0.57 -1.43
N LEU A 51 11.84 -0.84 -0.34
CA LEU A 51 10.46 -0.39 -0.19
C LEU A 51 10.31 1.13 -0.38
N ARG A 52 11.33 1.92 0.00
CA ARG A 52 11.35 3.39 -0.17
C ARG A 52 11.51 3.79 -1.65
N GLU A 53 12.46 3.19 -2.36
CA GLU A 53 12.65 3.47 -3.79
C GLU A 53 11.44 3.05 -4.61
N VAL A 54 10.82 1.92 -4.24
CA VAL A 54 9.57 1.46 -4.86
C VAL A 54 8.41 2.41 -4.54
N ALA A 55 8.34 2.94 -3.33
CA ALA A 55 7.35 3.93 -2.90
C ALA A 55 7.46 5.24 -3.69
N GLU A 56 8.69 5.75 -3.84
CA GLU A 56 8.99 6.95 -4.64
C GLU A 56 8.61 6.73 -6.12
N ARG A 57 8.93 5.57 -6.69
CA ARG A 57 8.65 5.25 -8.10
C ARG A 57 7.17 5.06 -8.40
N LEU A 58 6.38 4.62 -7.41
CA LEU A 58 4.95 4.40 -7.53
C LEU A 58 4.11 5.58 -7.00
N GLY A 59 4.75 6.60 -6.42
CA GLY A 59 4.07 7.75 -5.81
C GLY A 59 3.18 7.37 -4.63
N VAL A 60 3.54 6.31 -3.89
CA VAL A 60 2.76 5.81 -2.74
C VAL A 60 3.60 5.76 -1.48
N ASP A 61 2.94 5.57 -0.34
CA ASP A 61 3.62 5.48 0.96
C ASP A 61 4.40 4.15 1.11
N GLU A 62 5.54 4.17 1.82
CA GLU A 62 6.35 2.97 2.08
C GLU A 62 5.55 1.85 2.76
N LYS A 63 4.59 2.19 3.65
CA LYS A 63 3.70 1.18 4.26
C LYS A 63 2.77 0.56 3.23
N THR A 64 2.35 1.33 2.23
CA THR A 64 1.50 0.82 1.14
C THR A 64 2.27 -0.19 0.29
N VAL A 65 3.53 0.09 -0.01
CA VAL A 65 4.42 -0.85 -0.69
C VAL A 65 4.68 -2.09 0.15
N ARG A 66 4.96 -1.92 1.45
CA ARG A 66 5.16 -3.04 2.37
C ARG A 66 3.95 -3.97 2.39
N ASN A 67 2.74 -3.42 2.54
CA ASN A 67 1.51 -4.20 2.54
C ASN A 67 1.29 -4.90 1.19
N ALA A 68 1.54 -4.21 0.08
CA ALA A 68 1.45 -4.79 -1.26
C ALA A 68 2.40 -5.98 -1.45
N VAL A 69 3.67 -5.85 -1.02
CA VAL A 69 4.67 -6.92 -1.12
C VAL A 69 4.32 -8.11 -0.22
N VAL A 70 3.79 -7.86 0.98
CA VAL A 70 3.31 -8.93 1.89
C VAL A 70 2.10 -9.64 1.32
N GLU A 71 1.12 -8.92 0.79
CA GLU A 71 -0.08 -9.51 0.21
C GLU A 71 0.24 -10.32 -1.06
N GLU A 72 1.23 -9.91 -1.86
CA GLU A 72 1.59 -10.58 -3.12
C GLU A 72 2.58 -11.74 -2.93
N ARG A 73 3.62 -11.58 -2.08
CA ARG A 73 4.70 -12.58 -1.92
C ARG A 73 4.68 -13.31 -0.58
N GLY A 74 3.81 -12.93 0.36
CA GLY A 74 3.67 -13.56 1.67
C GLY A 74 4.85 -13.36 2.64
N LEU A 75 6.01 -12.90 2.18
CA LEU A 75 7.25 -12.79 2.96
C LEU A 75 8.04 -11.52 2.58
N ILE A 76 8.49 -10.78 3.59
CA ILE A 76 9.43 -9.65 3.42
C ILE A 76 10.84 -10.19 3.68
N ARG A 77 11.83 -9.80 2.85
CA ARG A 77 13.23 -10.12 3.08
C ARG A 77 13.63 -9.66 4.49
N PRO A 78 14.27 -10.51 5.32
CA PRO A 78 14.70 -10.12 6.66
C PRO A 78 15.53 -8.83 6.59
N ARG A 79 15.31 -7.92 7.54
CA ARG A 79 15.93 -6.58 7.54
C ARG A 79 17.45 -6.71 7.48
N GLY A 80 18.00 -6.61 6.27
CA GLY A 80 19.41 -6.32 6.08
C GLY A 80 19.66 -4.92 6.60
N ARG A 81 20.49 -4.81 7.64
CA ARG A 81 21.01 -3.53 8.14
C ARG A 81 21.72 -2.85 6.96
N ARG A 82 21.08 -1.87 6.29
CA ARG A 82 21.79 -1.08 5.28
C ARG A 82 22.67 -0.05 6.01
N PRO A 83 23.96 0.05 5.65
CA PRO A 83 24.75 1.23 5.94
C PRO A 83 24.08 2.45 5.28
N HIS A 84 24.20 3.61 5.91
CA HIS A 84 23.56 4.88 5.52
C HIS A 84 24.11 5.48 4.21
N GLU A 85 24.89 4.76 3.41
CA GLU A 85 25.71 5.36 2.35
C GLU A 85 25.19 5.04 0.94
N ALA A 86 24.71 6.08 0.25
CA ALA A 86 24.92 6.38 -1.18
C ALA A 86 23.82 7.33 -1.69
N ARG A 87 23.84 8.58 -1.22
CA ARG A 87 23.37 9.70 -2.03
C ARG A 87 24.52 10.13 -2.92
N ARG A 88 24.67 9.54 -4.10
CA ARG A 88 25.54 10.08 -5.15
C ARG A 88 24.96 9.82 -6.53
N ASP A 89 24.74 10.96 -7.20
CA ASP A 89 24.98 11.19 -8.62
C ASP A 89 23.92 10.71 -9.62
N SER A 90 23.05 11.64 -10.02
CA SER A 90 22.39 11.68 -11.34
C SER A 90 21.91 13.11 -11.64
N SER A 91 22.85 14.00 -11.96
CA SER A 91 22.63 15.13 -12.87
C SER A 91 23.99 15.60 -13.36
N ALA A 92 24.38 15.08 -14.53
CA ALA A 92 25.26 15.71 -15.50
C ALA A 92 24.42 15.96 -16.75
#